data_AF-A0A8T3MKA7-F1
#
_entry.id   AF-A0A8T3MKA7-F1
#
_cell.length_a   1.000
_cell.length_b   1.000
_cell.length_c   1.000
_cell.angle_alpha   90.00
_cell.angle_beta   90.00
_cell.angle_gamma   90.00
#
_symmetry.space_group_name_H-M   'P 1'
#
loop_
_entity.id
_entity.type
_entity.pdbx_description
1 polymer ?
#
loop_
_entity_poly.entity_id
_entity_poly.type
_entity_poly.pdbx_seq_one_letter_code
_entity_poly.pdbx_strand_id
1 'polypeptide(L)'
;AEVNQRTKRLTRCQRCHTERADGRNSLAAVHPELVAEWDVTANRPLRPERIKATYDKAVVWRCPDDPGHPPYRMSPATRARRPIGCPLHRKMRQREASQAA
;
A
#
# COMPACT_ATOMS: atom_id res chain seq x y z
N ALA A 1 35.12 8.51 -15.03
CA ALA A 1 33.72 8.99 -14.91
C ALA A 1 33.65 9.97 -13.76
N GLU A 2 33.21 11.19 -14.04
CA GLU A 2 33.28 12.36 -13.14
C GLU A 2 32.30 12.25 -11.97
N VAL A 3 32.78 12.59 -10.77
CA VAL A 3 32.12 12.38 -9.46
C VAL A 3 30.87 13.25 -9.25
N ASN A 4 30.58 14.19 -10.17
CA ASN A 4 29.59 15.26 -9.97
C ASN A 4 28.15 14.93 -10.40
N GLN A 5 27.87 13.73 -10.90
CA GLN A 5 26.50 13.33 -11.28
C GLN A 5 25.67 12.74 -10.13
N ARG A 6 26.23 12.65 -8.91
CA ARG A 6 25.61 11.97 -7.77
C ARG A 6 24.65 12.84 -6.95
N THR A 7 24.72 14.16 -7.07
CA THR A 7 23.99 15.11 -6.18
C THR A 7 22.75 15.75 -6.80
N LYS A 8 22.54 15.68 -8.12
CA LYS A 8 21.37 16.32 -8.78
C LYS A 8 20.33 15.36 -9.34
N ARG A 9 20.66 14.08 -9.50
CA ARG A 9 19.70 13.05 -9.87
C ARG A 9 19.89 11.90 -8.90
N LEU A 10 18.86 11.62 -8.11
CA LEU A 10 18.71 10.36 -7.38
C LEU A 10 18.85 9.23 -8.41
N THR A 11 20.07 8.79 -8.71
CA THR A 11 20.34 7.71 -9.64
C THR A 11 20.00 6.44 -8.88
N ARG A 12 18.70 6.22 -8.72
CA ARG A 12 18.14 5.06 -8.04
C ARG A 12 18.73 3.85 -8.78
N CYS A 13 19.54 3.05 -8.07
CA CYS A 13 20.28 1.94 -8.67
C CYS A 13 19.34 1.10 -9.53
N GLN A 14 19.62 0.93 -10.83
CA GLN A 14 18.69 0.22 -11.73
C GLN A 14 18.40 -1.21 -11.26
N ARG A 15 19.35 -1.86 -10.57
CA ARG A 15 19.16 -3.17 -9.94
C ARG A 15 18.17 -3.16 -8.77
N CYS A 16 18.12 -2.10 -7.98
CA CYS A 16 17.15 -1.92 -6.89
C CYS A 16 15.86 -1.23 -7.36
N HIS A 17 15.88 -0.58 -8.52
CA HIS A 17 14.74 0.08 -9.15
C HIS A 17 13.82 -0.93 -9.82
N THR A 18 14.37 -1.92 -10.51
CA THR A 18 13.59 -2.95 -11.21
C THR A 18 12.67 -3.71 -10.26
N GLU A 19 11.48 -3.99 -10.77
CA GLU A 19 10.19 -4.14 -10.07
C GLU A 19 10.06 -5.33 -9.11
N ARG A 20 11.15 -6.04 -8.82
CA ARG A 20 11.15 -7.16 -7.88
C ARG A 20 11.41 -6.64 -6.47
N ALA A 21 10.50 -6.94 -5.55
CA ALA A 21 10.83 -6.81 -4.14
C ALA A 21 11.91 -7.86 -3.81
N ASP A 22 13.10 -7.43 -3.41
CA ASP A 22 14.20 -8.32 -2.99
C ASP A 22 13.95 -8.97 -1.61
N GLY A 23 12.69 -9.29 -1.30
CA GLY A 23 12.24 -9.80 0.01
C GLY A 23 12.37 -8.81 1.18
N ARG A 24 13.29 -7.84 1.11
CA ARG A 24 13.55 -6.82 2.15
C ARG A 24 12.73 -5.55 2.00
N ASN A 25 12.27 -5.27 0.78
CA ASN A 25 11.46 -4.09 0.45
C ASN A 25 10.10 -4.49 -0.13
N SER A 26 9.66 -5.72 0.15
CA SER A 26 8.32 -6.17 -0.18
C SER A 26 7.31 -5.48 0.71
N LEU A 27 6.07 -5.37 0.22
CA LEU A 27 4.96 -4.89 1.04
C LEU A 27 4.85 -5.72 2.33
N ALA A 28 4.99 -7.05 2.22
CA ALA A 28 4.93 -7.93 3.38
C ALA A 28 6.07 -7.76 4.40
N ALA A 29 7.26 -7.31 3.96
CA ALA A 29 8.38 -7.09 4.87
C ALA A 29 8.33 -5.71 5.54
N VAL A 30 7.85 -4.68 4.83
CA VAL A 30 7.83 -3.30 5.33
C VAL A 30 6.54 -2.98 6.06
N HIS A 31 5.42 -3.57 5.65
CA HIS A 31 4.07 -3.31 6.15
C HIS A 31 3.27 -4.62 6.34
N PRO A 32 3.59 -5.44 7.35
CA PRO A 32 2.86 -6.68 7.62
C PRO A 32 1.37 -6.43 7.93
N GLU A 33 1.01 -5.27 8.50
CA GLU A 33 -0.37 -4.87 8.76
C GLU A 33 -1.22 -4.79 7.48
N LEU A 34 -0.62 -4.36 6.37
CA LEU A 34 -1.29 -4.28 5.08
C LEU A 34 -1.54 -5.67 4.47
N VAL A 35 -0.70 -6.67 4.81
CA VAL A 35 -0.88 -8.04 4.32
C VAL A 35 -2.18 -8.66 4.85
N ALA A 36 -2.56 -8.35 6.09
CA ALA A 36 -3.81 -8.83 6.68
C ALA A 36 -5.05 -8.30 5.92
N GLU A 37 -4.94 -7.11 5.35
CA GLU A 37 -6.00 -6.45 4.59
C GLU A 37 -5.99 -6.84 3.09
N TRP A 38 -5.05 -7.69 2.65
CA TRP A 38 -4.89 -8.02 1.23
C TRP A 38 -5.90 -9.06 0.74
N ASP A 39 -6.62 -8.78 -0.35
CA ASP A 39 -7.49 -9.78 -0.98
C ASP A 39 -6.69 -10.71 -1.92
N VAL A 40 -6.34 -11.90 -1.44
CA VAL A 40 -5.58 -12.90 -2.21
C VAL A 40 -6.36 -13.42 -3.42
N THR A 41 -7.68 -13.42 -3.41
CA THR A 41 -8.48 -13.94 -4.53
C THR A 41 -8.59 -12.90 -5.63
N ALA A 42 -8.91 -11.67 -5.27
CA ALA A 42 -9.11 -10.57 -6.23
C ALA A 42 -7.80 -10.05 -6.83
N ASN A 43 -6.67 -10.22 -6.15
CA ASN A 43 -5.37 -9.72 -6.62
C ASN A 43 -4.50 -10.77 -7.33
N ARG A 44 -4.96 -12.00 -7.55
CA ARG A 44 -4.17 -13.01 -8.29
C ARG A 44 -3.80 -12.50 -9.69
N PRO A 45 -2.55 -12.70 -10.15
CA PRO A 45 -1.45 -13.47 -9.53
C PRO A 45 -0.51 -12.63 -8.62
N LEU A 46 -0.86 -11.39 -8.30
CA LEU A 46 -0.05 -10.50 -7.47
C LEU A 46 -0.01 -10.99 -6.02
N ARG A 47 1.17 -10.87 -5.41
CA ARG A 47 1.47 -11.32 -4.05
C ARG A 47 2.14 -10.20 -3.26
N PRO A 48 1.74 -9.92 -2.01
CA PRO A 48 2.32 -8.86 -1.20
C PRO A 48 3.82 -9.07 -0.93
N GLU A 49 4.30 -10.30 -0.98
CA GLU A 49 5.72 -10.65 -0.84
C GLU A 49 6.53 -10.34 -2.11
N ARG A 50 5.87 -10.24 -3.26
CA ARG A 50 6.51 -10.00 -4.57
C ARG A 50 6.40 -8.55 -5.05
N ILE A 51 5.49 -7.77 -4.47
CA ILE A 51 5.32 -6.35 -4.78
C ILE A 51 6.04 -5.47 -3.76
N LYS A 52 6.51 -4.30 -4.20
CA LYS A 52 7.14 -3.30 -3.32
C LYS A 52 6.08 -2.48 -2.58
N ALA A 53 6.43 -1.93 -1.41
CA ALA A 53 5.57 -0.98 -0.71
C ALA A 53 5.26 0.27 -1.56
N THR A 54 6.17 0.65 -2.48
CA THR A 54 5.98 1.76 -3.43
C THR A 54 5.24 1.35 -4.71
N TYR A 55 4.50 0.24 -4.70
CA TYR A 55 3.76 -0.18 -5.88
C TYR A 55 2.57 0.77 -6.11
N ASP A 56 2.55 1.41 -7.28
CA ASP A 56 1.58 2.45 -7.60
C ASP A 56 0.27 1.91 -8.21
N LYS A 57 0.22 0.65 -8.66
CA LYS A 57 -1.02 0.10 -9.21
C LYS A 57 -2.00 -0.23 -8.09
N ALA A 58 -3.27 0.07 -8.34
CA ALA A 58 -4.35 -0.22 -7.40
C ALA A 58 -4.56 -1.72 -7.25
N VAL A 59 -4.66 -2.16 -6.00
CA VAL A 59 -4.97 -3.54 -5.61
C VAL A 59 -6.20 -3.51 -4.73
N VAL A 60 -6.85 -4.66 -4.58
CA VAL A 60 -8.06 -4.84 -3.80
C VAL A 60 -7.70 -5.11 -2.33
N TRP A 61 -8.26 -4.31 -1.44
CA TRP A 61 -8.09 -4.42 0.01
C TRP A 61 -9.43 -4.74 0.66
N ARG A 62 -9.35 -5.44 1.78
CA ARG A 62 -10.44 -5.67 2.72
C ARG A 62 -10.29 -4.72 3.90
N CYS A 63 -11.41 -4.36 4.46
CA CYS A 63 -11.45 -3.51 5.63
C CYS A 63 -10.97 -4.31 6.88
N PRO A 64 -10.02 -3.79 7.67
CA PRO A 64 -9.48 -4.49 8.83
C PRO A 64 -10.45 -4.43 10.03
N ASP A 65 -11.18 -3.32 10.19
CA ASP A 65 -12.04 -3.12 11.35
C ASP A 65 -13.43 -3.78 11.19
N ASP A 66 -13.93 -3.89 9.95
CA ASP A 66 -15.26 -4.45 9.68
C ASP A 66 -15.23 -5.37 8.44
N PRO A 67 -15.45 -6.69 8.60
CA PRO A 67 -15.45 -7.63 7.49
C PRO A 67 -16.69 -7.57 6.59
N GLY A 68 -17.75 -6.83 6.99
CA GLY A 68 -18.95 -6.58 6.19
C GLY A 68 -18.78 -5.44 5.19
N HIS A 69 -17.76 -4.60 5.36
CA HIS A 69 -17.45 -3.55 4.39
C HIS A 69 -17.04 -4.11 3.02
N PRO A 70 -17.55 -3.52 1.92
CA PRO A 70 -17.18 -3.96 0.59
C PRO A 70 -15.67 -3.73 0.37
N PRO A 71 -15.01 -4.65 -0.36
CA PRO A 71 -13.60 -4.50 -0.70
C PRO A 71 -13.39 -3.24 -1.56
N TYR A 72 -12.27 -2.57 -1.35
CA TYR A 72 -11.97 -1.29 -2.01
C TYR A 72 -10.62 -1.34 -2.71
N ARG A 73 -10.43 -0.46 -3.70
CA ARG A 73 -9.22 -0.42 -4.53
C ARG A 73 -8.34 0.75 -4.13
N MET A 74 -7.08 0.45 -3.79
CA MET A 74 -6.07 1.49 -3.50
C MET A 74 -4.67 1.00 -3.83
N SER A 75 -3.72 1.89 -4.09
CA SER A 75 -2.34 1.47 -4.32
C SER A 75 -1.62 1.18 -2.99
N PRO A 76 -0.74 0.16 -2.94
CA PRO A 76 0.16 -0.04 -1.81
C PRO A 76 0.99 1.20 -1.46
N ALA A 77 1.44 1.96 -2.46
CA ALA A 77 2.19 3.19 -2.26
C ALA A 77 1.41 4.24 -1.45
N THR A 78 0.11 4.41 -1.74
CA THR A 78 -0.74 5.32 -0.98
C THR A 78 -0.96 4.83 0.45
N ARG A 79 -1.16 3.52 0.63
CA ARG A 79 -1.38 2.88 1.94
C ARG A 79 -0.15 2.92 2.83
N ALA A 80 1.03 2.70 2.27
CA ALA A 80 2.31 2.82 2.96
C ALA A 80 2.59 4.26 3.43
N ARG A 81 2.17 5.27 2.65
CA ARG A 81 2.42 6.69 2.96
C ARG A 81 1.41 7.32 3.90
N ARG A 82 0.19 6.80 3.95
CA ARG A 82 -0.90 7.39 4.73
C ARG A 82 -1.60 6.30 5.53
N PRO A 83 -1.77 6.46 6.85
CA PRO A 83 -2.59 5.57 7.67
C PRO A 83 -4.08 5.84 7.44
N ILE A 84 -4.49 6.11 6.19
CA ILE A 84 -5.89 6.17 5.83
C ILE A 84 -6.33 4.72 5.70
N GLY A 85 -6.98 4.22 6.76
CA GLY A 85 -7.69 2.93 6.74
C GLY A 85 -8.82 2.93 5.72
N CYS A 86 -9.76 1.98 5.83
CA CYS A 86 -10.87 1.88 4.88
C CYS A 86 -11.55 3.25 4.64
N PRO A 87 -11.72 3.70 3.37
CA PRO A 87 -12.32 5.00 3.07
C PRO A 87 -13.75 5.16 3.59
N LEU A 88 -14.41 4.05 3.95
CA LEU A 88 -15.73 4.03 4.57
C LEU A 88 -15.70 4.48 6.04
N HIS A 89 -14.64 4.21 6.80
CA HIS A 89 -14.52 4.68 8.20
C HIS A 89 -14.41 6.21 8.30
N ARG A 90 -13.88 6.88 7.27
CA ARG A 90 -13.84 8.35 7.23
C ARG A 90 -15.25 8.97 7.19
N LYS A 91 -16.25 8.23 6.66
CA LYS A 91 -17.64 8.70 6.57
C LYS A 91 -18.49 8.34 7.79
N MET A 92 -18.15 7.29 8.52
CA MET A 92 -18.93 6.85 9.69
C MET A 92 -18.72 7.75 10.92
N ARG A 93 -17.48 8.21 11.21
CA ARG A 93 -17.23 9.16 12.31
C ARG A 93 -17.98 10.49 12.15
N GLN A 94 -18.29 10.89 10.92
CA GLN A 94 -19.04 12.12 10.65
C GLN A 94 -20.54 11.94 10.90
N ARG A 95 -21.09 10.73 10.73
CA ARG A 95 -22.50 10.43 10.99
C ARG A 95 -22.78 10.23 12.47
N GLU A 96 -21.89 9.58 13.20
CA GLU A 96 -22.04 9.38 14.65
C GLU A 96 -21.98 10.72 15.41
N ALA A 97 -21.11 11.64 14.98
CA ALA A 97 -21.06 13.00 15.54
C ALA A 97 -22.32 13.84 15.23
N SER A 98 -23.09 13.51 14.19
CA SER A 98 -24.35 14.18 13.85
C SER A 98 -25.59 13.51 14.46
N GLN A 99 -25.46 12.35 15.11
CA GLN A 99 -26.56 11.64 15.79
C GLN A 99 -26.51 11.78 17.32
N ALA A 100 -25.47 12.41 17.86
CA ALA A 100 -25.29 12.69 19.29
C ALA A 100 -25.55 14.17 19.66
N ALA A 101 -26.18 14.94 18.78
CA ALA A 101 -26.65 16.31 19.01
C ALA A 101 -28.16 16.37 18.78
#